data_AF-K7FFN1-F1
#
_entry.id   AF-K7FFN1-F1
#
_cell.length_a   1.000
_cell.length_b   1.000
_cell.length_c   1.000
_cell.angle_alpha   90.00
_cell.angle_beta   90.00
_cell.angle_gamma   90.00
#
_symmetry.space_group_name_H-M   'P 1'
#
loop_
_entity.id
_entity.type
_entity.pdbx_description
1 polymer ?
#
loop_
_entity_poly.entity_id
_entity_poly.type
_entity_poly.pdbx_seq_one_letter_code
_entity_poly.pdbx_strand_id
1 'polypeptide(L)'
;LSLWLVADQGYGSYYADRDYPVVKVLRDPIYVEVRILQKTDPNLVLVLYQCWATPSANPQQQPQWPLLVDGCPYAGDNYQTQPVPVGAASGLQFPSHYQRFIISTFTFVDSASQQMFTGPV
;
A
#
# COMPACT_ATOMS: atom_id res chain seq x y z
N LEU A 1 -2.78 -9.72 -10.70
CA LEU A 1 -2.96 -8.96 -9.44
C LEU A 1 -2.69 -7.50 -9.75
N SER A 2 -3.37 -6.58 -9.09
CA SER A 2 -3.18 -5.13 -9.25
C SER A 2 -3.21 -4.43 -7.90
N LEU A 3 -2.37 -3.41 -7.75
CA LEU A 3 -2.36 -2.50 -6.60
C LEU A 3 -2.97 -1.16 -7.03
N TRP A 4 -3.81 -0.59 -6.17
CA TRP A 4 -4.45 0.70 -6.38
C TRP A 4 -4.32 1.56 -5.14
N LEU A 5 -4.04 2.85 -5.33
CA LEU A 5 -4.20 3.86 -4.30
C LEU A 5 -5.65 4.36 -4.30
N VAL A 6 -6.19 4.52 -3.11
CA VAL A 6 -7.59 4.85 -2.86
C VAL A 6 -7.67 6.26 -2.28
N ALA A 7 -8.58 7.07 -2.80
CA ALA A 7 -8.67 8.49 -2.47
C ALA A 7 -9.52 8.77 -1.22
N ASP A 8 -10.37 7.82 -0.81
CA ASP A 8 -11.26 7.94 0.35
C ASP A 8 -11.19 6.71 1.28
N GLN A 9 -11.56 6.91 2.54
CA GLN A 9 -11.57 5.84 3.56
C GLN A 9 -12.60 4.73 3.27
N GLY A 10 -13.63 5.01 2.48
CA GLY A 10 -14.69 4.06 2.14
C GLY A 10 -14.31 3.09 1.01
N TYR A 11 -13.14 3.25 0.39
CA TYR A 11 -12.72 2.48 -0.78
C TYR A 11 -13.70 2.59 -1.96
N GLY A 12 -14.30 3.77 -2.13
CA GLY A 12 -15.26 4.07 -3.21
C GLY A 12 -14.63 4.72 -4.45
N SER A 13 -13.47 5.36 -4.30
CA SER A 13 -12.79 6.11 -5.34
C SER A 13 -11.28 5.85 -5.35
N TYR A 14 -10.71 5.84 -6.55
CA TYR A 14 -9.33 5.44 -6.81
C TYR A 14 -8.60 6.58 -7.51
N TYR A 15 -7.32 6.74 -7.20
CA TYR A 15 -6.45 7.66 -7.95
C TYR A 15 -6.24 7.12 -9.38
N ALA A 16 -6.39 7.99 -10.36
CA ALA A 16 -6.11 7.71 -11.77
C ALA A 16 -4.67 8.09 -12.13
N ASP A 17 -4.18 7.64 -13.29
CA ASP A 17 -2.80 7.91 -13.74
C ASP A 17 -2.43 9.39 -13.74
N ARG A 18 -3.40 10.27 -14.05
CA ARG A 18 -3.24 11.73 -14.04
C ARG A 18 -3.07 12.35 -12.65
N ASP A 19 -3.44 11.61 -11.60
CA ASP A 19 -3.36 12.08 -10.22
C ASP A 19 -1.99 11.77 -9.59
N TYR A 20 -1.13 11.02 -10.29
CA TYR A 20 0.24 10.76 -9.87
C TYR A 20 1.19 11.88 -10.31
N PRO A 21 2.19 12.25 -9.50
CA PRO A 21 2.47 11.71 -8.16
C PRO A 21 1.50 12.20 -7.08
N VAL A 22 1.00 11.29 -6.24
CA VAL A 22 0.12 11.63 -5.11
C VAL A 22 0.96 12.25 -3.99
N VAL A 23 0.68 13.51 -3.66
CA VAL A 23 1.37 14.24 -2.58
C VAL A 23 0.58 14.11 -1.27
N LYS A 24 1.28 13.78 -0.19
CA LYS A 24 0.73 13.66 1.18
C LYS A 24 1.65 14.30 2.20
N VAL A 25 1.10 14.75 3.33
CA VAL A 25 1.90 15.19 4.49
C VAL A 25 2.35 13.96 5.26
N LEU A 26 3.46 14.04 6.00
CA LEU A 26 3.93 12.94 6.86
C LEU A 26 2.84 12.51 7.86
N ARG A 27 2.71 11.19 8.06
CA ARG A 27 1.69 10.51 8.85
C ARG A 27 0.25 10.61 8.33
N ASP A 28 0.00 11.31 7.23
CA ASP A 28 -1.29 11.19 6.57
C ASP A 28 -1.53 9.75 6.09
N PRO A 29 -2.77 9.25 6.17
CA PRO A 29 -3.07 7.92 5.70
C PRO A 29 -3.06 7.85 4.17
N ILE A 30 -2.43 6.80 3.64
CA ILE A 30 -2.63 6.31 2.27
C ILE A 30 -3.42 5.02 2.36
N TYR A 31 -4.57 4.99 1.69
CA TYR A 31 -5.40 3.81 1.56
C TYR A 31 -4.95 3.00 0.35
N VAL A 32 -4.70 1.71 0.53
CA VAL A 32 -4.24 0.81 -0.52
C VAL A 32 -5.19 -0.37 -0.65
N GLU A 33 -5.53 -0.70 -1.89
CA GLU A 33 -6.24 -1.92 -2.24
C GLU A 33 -5.38 -2.76 -3.18
N VAL A 34 -5.19 -4.03 -2.83
CA VAL A 34 -4.62 -5.03 -3.73
C VAL A 34 -5.70 -6.03 -4.06
N ARG A 35 -5.86 -6.34 -5.35
CA ARG A 35 -6.88 -7.28 -5.81
C ARG A 35 -6.40 -8.23 -6.89
N ILE A 36 -7.00 -9.41 -6.91
CA ILE A 36 -6.85 -10.37 -8.00
C ILE A 36 -7.73 -9.92 -9.17
N LEU A 37 -7.19 -9.93 -10.39
CA LEU A 37 -7.92 -9.54 -11.59
C LEU A 37 -8.43 -10.79 -12.31
N GLN A 38 -9.63 -10.69 -12.90
CA GLN A 38 -10.19 -11.68 -13.84
C GLN A 38 -10.28 -13.11 -13.26
N LYS A 39 -10.58 -13.23 -11.96
CA LYS A 39 -10.84 -14.51 -11.30
C LYS A 39 -12.21 -14.50 -10.66
N THR A 40 -12.87 -15.66 -10.72
CA THR A 40 -14.25 -15.86 -10.23
C THR A 40 -14.36 -17.07 -9.30
N ASP A 41 -13.24 -17.71 -8.95
CA ASP A 41 -13.21 -18.83 -8.02
C ASP A 41 -13.43 -18.33 -6.58
N PRO A 42 -14.53 -18.70 -5.91
CA PRO A 42 -14.81 -18.26 -4.54
C PRO A 42 -13.84 -18.83 -3.50
N ASN A 43 -13.12 -19.92 -3.81
CA ASN A 43 -12.16 -20.53 -2.89
C ASN A 43 -10.77 -19.87 -2.97
N LEU A 44 -10.55 -19.01 -3.95
CA LEU A 44 -9.30 -18.26 -4.09
C LEU A 44 -9.22 -17.18 -3.01
N VAL A 45 -8.07 -17.12 -2.33
CA VAL A 45 -7.78 -16.13 -1.30
C VAL A 45 -6.50 -15.39 -1.66
N LEU A 46 -6.56 -14.06 -1.60
CA LEU A 46 -5.39 -13.21 -1.73
C LEU A 46 -4.67 -13.10 -0.39
N VAL A 47 -3.38 -13.44 -0.37
CA VAL A 47 -2.50 -13.23 0.77
C VAL A 47 -1.27 -12.44 0.32
N LEU A 48 -0.99 -11.33 1.00
CA LEU A 48 0.24 -10.55 0.79
C LEU A 48 1.27 -11.01 1.81
N TYR A 49 2.47 -11.36 1.35
CA TYR A 49 3.52 -11.93 2.22
C TYR A 49 4.60 -10.89 2.57
N GLN A 50 5.15 -10.22 1.56
CA GLN A 50 6.19 -9.21 1.73
C GLN A 50 5.79 -7.96 0.95
N CYS A 51 5.78 -6.81 1.62
CA CYS A 51 5.52 -5.52 0.99
C CYS A 51 6.54 -4.51 1.49
N TRP A 52 7.04 -3.66 0.60
CA TRP A 52 8.00 -2.62 0.93
C TRP A 52 7.85 -1.41 0.02
N ALA A 53 8.39 -0.28 0.45
CA ALA A 53 8.56 0.89 -0.39
C ALA A 53 10.04 1.09 -0.76
N THR A 54 10.28 1.81 -1.85
CA THR A 54 11.60 2.22 -2.32
C THR A 54 11.59 3.72 -2.62
N PRO A 55 12.74 4.41 -2.55
CA PRO A 55 12.83 5.84 -2.86
C PRO A 55 12.71 6.16 -4.36
N SER A 56 12.54 5.14 -5.22
CA SER A 56 12.33 5.30 -6.66
C SER A 56 11.38 4.23 -7.21
N ALA A 57 11.09 4.33 -8.51
CA ALA A 57 10.34 3.32 -9.25
C ALA A 57 11.04 1.95 -9.37
N ASN A 58 12.33 1.85 -9.03
CA ASN A 58 13.02 0.56 -8.99
C ASN A 58 12.71 -0.18 -7.68
N PRO A 59 11.95 -1.29 -7.70
CA PRO A 59 11.58 -2.02 -6.48
C PRO A 59 12.76 -2.71 -5.78
N GLN A 60 13.91 -2.84 -6.44
CA GLN A 60 15.13 -3.42 -5.87
C GLN A 60 16.10 -2.37 -5.32
N GLN A 61 15.79 -1.08 -5.46
CA GLN A 61 16.67 -0.02 -4.92
C GLN A 61 16.69 -0.06 -3.40
N GLN A 62 17.88 -0.01 -2.83
CA GLN A 62 18.07 0.21 -1.40
C GLN A 62 18.09 1.71 -1.07
N PRO A 63 17.63 2.11 0.13
CA PRO A 63 17.01 1.27 1.17
C PRO A 63 15.58 0.82 0.82
N GLN A 64 15.18 -0.35 1.32
CA GLN A 64 13.80 -0.83 1.28
C GLN A 64 13.15 -0.60 2.64
N TRP A 65 11.96 -0.01 2.67
CA TRP A 65 11.20 0.17 3.90
C TRP A 65 10.12 -0.91 4.02
N PRO A 66 10.21 -1.84 4.99
CA PRO A 66 9.24 -2.93 5.13
C PRO A 66 7.89 -2.40 5.60
N LEU A 67 6.82 -2.82 4.92
CA LEU A 67 5.43 -2.53 5.28
C LEU A 67 4.73 -3.75 5.85
N LEU A 68 4.97 -4.92 5.23
CA LEU A 68 4.52 -6.23 5.67
C LEU A 68 5.69 -7.20 5.65
N VAL A 69 5.81 -8.01 6.71
CA VAL A 69 6.75 -9.13 6.83
C VAL A 69 5.96 -10.37 7.22
N ASP A 70 6.10 -11.43 6.43
CA ASP A 70 5.37 -12.70 6.61
C ASP A 70 3.85 -12.52 6.72
N GLY A 71 3.31 -11.52 6.00
CA GLY A 71 1.91 -11.15 5.99
C GLY A 71 1.41 -10.35 7.21
N CYS A 72 2.29 -10.00 8.14
CA CYS A 72 1.96 -9.15 9.28
C CYS A 72 2.52 -7.73 9.12
N PRO A 73 1.85 -6.70 9.66
CA PRO A 73 2.40 -5.35 9.75
C PRO A 73 3.78 -5.34 10.41
N TYR A 74 4.74 -4.66 9.78
CA TYR A 74 6.07 -4.52 10.35
C TYR A 74 5.99 -3.73 11.67
N ALA A 75 6.56 -4.28 12.74
CA ALA A 75 6.50 -3.71 14.10
C ALA A 75 7.82 -3.03 14.52
N GLY A 76 8.83 -2.98 13.65
CA GLY A 76 10.12 -2.36 13.94
C GLY A 76 10.17 -0.86 13.68
N ASP A 77 9.04 -0.23 13.33
CA ASP A 77 8.94 1.20 13.05
C ASP A 77 7.76 1.89 13.76
N ASN A 78 7.65 3.21 13.59
CA ASN A 78 6.55 4.04 14.10
C ASN A 78 5.47 4.36 13.05
N TYR A 79 5.48 3.67 11.89
CA TYR A 79 4.61 3.91 10.74
C TYR A 79 3.79 2.67 10.38
N GLN A 80 3.55 1.81 11.38
CA GLN A 80 2.92 0.50 11.23
C GLN A 80 1.67 0.51 10.33
N THR A 81 1.69 -0.38 9.34
CA THR A 81 0.56 -0.63 8.43
C THR A 81 -0.66 -1.12 9.20
N GLN A 82 -1.84 -0.59 8.90
CA GLN A 82 -3.10 -1.04 9.52
C GLN A 82 -3.91 -1.88 8.52
N PRO A 83 -4.12 -3.19 8.76
CA PRO A 83 -4.97 -4.00 7.88
C PRO A 83 -6.44 -3.57 8.02
N VAL A 84 -7.14 -3.51 6.88
CA VAL A 84 -8.57 -3.20 6.83
C VAL A 84 -9.33 -4.50 6.49
N PRO A 85 -10.22 -4.98 7.38
CA PRO A 85 -11.00 -6.19 7.12
C PRO A 85 -11.85 -6.06 5.86
N VAL A 86 -11.76 -7.06 4.97
CA VAL A 86 -12.61 -7.16 3.77
C VAL A 86 -13.53 -8.37 3.92
N GLY A 87 -14.80 -8.11 4.19
CA GLY A 87 -15.81 -9.15 4.39
C GLY A 87 -17.10 -8.86 3.65
N ALA A 88 -18.18 -9.56 4.01
CA ALA A 88 -19.49 -9.42 3.37
C ALA A 88 -20.04 -7.98 3.42
N ALA A 89 -19.71 -7.22 4.47
CA ALA A 89 -20.13 -5.82 4.61
C ALA A 89 -19.52 -4.87 3.57
N SER A 90 -18.49 -5.30 2.82
CA SER A 90 -17.87 -4.47 1.78
C SER A 90 -18.70 -4.36 0.49
N GLY A 91 -19.70 -5.23 0.31
CA GLY A 91 -20.51 -5.28 -0.92
C GLY A 91 -19.75 -5.81 -2.15
N LEU A 92 -18.51 -6.27 -1.99
CA LEU A 92 -17.69 -6.80 -3.07
C LEU A 92 -18.11 -8.23 -3.45
N GLN A 93 -18.06 -8.52 -4.74
CA GLN A 93 -18.11 -9.89 -5.23
C GLN A 93 -16.74 -10.55 -4.95
N PHE A 94 -16.74 -11.66 -4.22
CA PHE A 94 -15.54 -12.37 -3.74
C PHE A 94 -14.62 -11.51 -2.83
N PRO A 95 -15.04 -11.18 -1.59
CA PRO A 95 -14.23 -10.40 -0.65
C PRO A 95 -12.81 -10.96 -0.41
N SER A 96 -12.63 -12.28 -0.51
CA SER A 96 -11.34 -12.97 -0.36
C SER A 96 -10.33 -12.62 -1.46
N HIS A 97 -10.74 -12.01 -2.57
CA HIS A 97 -9.85 -11.61 -3.67
C HIS A 97 -9.15 -10.28 -3.41
N TYR A 98 -9.45 -9.63 -2.28
CA TYR A 98 -9.03 -8.28 -1.95
C TYR A 98 -8.25 -8.28 -0.64
N GLN A 99 -7.22 -7.47 -0.58
CA GLN A 99 -6.54 -7.10 0.65
C GLN A 99 -6.48 -5.57 0.72
N ARG A 100 -6.95 -5.01 1.82
CA ARG A 100 -6.93 -3.56 2.07
C ARG A 100 -6.09 -3.26 3.29
N PHE A 101 -5.36 -2.16 3.23
CA PHE A 101 -4.58 -1.66 4.35
C PHE A 101 -4.37 -0.16 4.25
N ILE A 102 -4.00 0.44 5.38
CA ILE A 102 -3.68 1.85 5.53
C ILE A 102 -2.19 1.94 5.83
N ILE A 103 -1.47 2.72 5.02
CA ILE A 103 -0.06 3.07 5.27
C ILE A 103 -0.04 4.48 5.86
N SER A 104 0.72 4.69 6.93
CA SER A 104 1.05 6.04 7.39
C SER A 104 2.20 6.57 6.55
N THR A 105 2.04 7.72 5.89
CA THR A 105 3.10 8.29 5.04
C THR A 105 4.39 8.56 5.82
N PHE A 106 5.50 8.23 5.18
CA PHE A 106 6.85 8.46 5.67
C PHE A 106 7.70 9.02 4.52
N THR A 107 8.95 9.34 4.82
CA THR A 107 9.91 9.79 3.80
C THR A 107 11.22 9.04 3.96
N PHE A 108 11.87 8.76 2.83
CA PHE A 108 13.25 8.27 2.85
C PHE A 108 14.18 9.45 3.06
N VAL A 109 15.14 9.30 3.97
CA VAL A 109 16.20 10.28 4.20
C VAL A 109 17.54 9.68 3.78
N ASP A 110 18.35 10.47 3.11
CA ASP A 110 19.74 10.15 2.85
C ASP A 110 20.53 10.30 4.16
N SER A 111 21.07 9.19 4.65
CA SER A 111 21.89 9.14 5.86
C SER A 111 23.13 10.04 5.82
N ALA A 112 23.70 10.32 4.64
CA ALA A 112 24.91 11.13 4.52
C ALA A 112 24.63 12.64 4.59
N SER A 113 23.53 13.09 3.97
CA SER A 113 23.17 14.50 3.86
C SER A 113 22.03 14.95 4.79
N GLN A 114 21.33 13.99 5.41
CA GLN A 114 20.05 14.18 6.11
C GLN A 114 18.95 14.84 5.24
N GLN A 115 19.11 14.81 3.91
CA GLN A 115 18.12 15.34 2.99
C GLN A 115 17.08 14.26 2.64
N MET A 116 15.87 14.69 2.32
CA MET A 116 14.83 13.79 1.83
C MET A 116 15.17 13.32 0.42
N PHE A 117 15.00 12.04 0.13
CA PHE A 117 15.04 11.57 -1.25
C PHE A 117 13.85 12.16 -2.00
N THR A 118 14.12 12.96 -3.03
CA THR A 118 13.09 13.44 -3.95
C THR A 118 12.92 12.43 -5.08
N GLY A 119 11.71 11.92 -5.26
CA GLY A 119 11.36 11.11 -6.43
C GLY A 119 11.37 11.95 -7.71
N PRO A 120 11.45 11.33 -8.90
CA PRO A 120 11.23 12.03 -10.15
C PRO A 120 9.82 12.63 -10.17
N VAL A 121 9.74 13.92 -10.47
CA VAL A 121 8.49 14.67 -10.71
C VAL A 121 7.98 14.40 -12.12
#